data_AF-A0A7C6CIC5-F1
#
_entry.id   AF-A0A7C6CIC5-F1
#
_cell.length_a   1.000
_cell.length_b   1.000
_cell.length_c   1.000
_cell.angle_alpha   90.00
_cell.angle_beta   90.00
_cell.angle_gamma   90.00
#
_symmetry.space_group_name_H-M   'P 1'
#
loop_
_entity.id
_entity.type
_entity.pdbx_description
1 polymer ?
#
loop_
_entity_poly.entity_id
_entity_poly.type
_entity_poly.pdbx_seq_one_letter_code
_entity_poly.pdbx_strand_id
1 'polypeptide(L)'
;MRIRIIITGGTFDKHYDEIQGTLTFKDTHLPEILEQVRCTLEVKMELNQLIDSLEMGRDDRLQILEACKKATERRIVITHGTDTMTETARVLGEAGLDKVIVLTG
;
A
#
# COMPACT_ATOMS: atom_id res chain seq x y z
N MET A 1 1.51 -19.81 4.65
CA MET A 1 0.44 -18.80 4.87
C MET A 1 0.69 -17.67 3.88
N ARG A 2 -0.28 -17.33 3.02
CA ARG A 2 -0.09 -16.33 1.95
C ARG A 2 -0.60 -14.96 2.36
N ILE A 3 0.23 -13.93 2.14
CA ILE A 3 -0.08 -12.52 2.43
C ILE A 3 -0.01 -11.74 1.12
N ARG A 4 -0.98 -10.87 0.88
CA ARG A 4 -0.90 -9.85 -0.17
C ARG A 4 -0.34 -8.57 0.43
N ILE A 5 0.67 -7.98 -0.20
CA ILE A 5 1.07 -6.58 0.06
C ILE A 5 0.58 -5.73 -1.12
N ILE A 6 -0.28 -4.76 -0.82
CA ILE A 6 -0.78 -3.78 -1.79
C ILE A 6 -0.03 -2.48 -1.54
N ILE A 7 0.63 -1.97 -2.57
CA ILE A 7 1.54 -0.85 -2.48
C ILE A 7 0.84 0.37 -3.05
N THR A 8 0.68 1.41 -2.23
CA THR A 8 -0.05 2.63 -2.62
C THR A 8 0.82 3.90 -2.61
N GLY A 9 2.10 3.75 -2.28
CA GLY A 9 3.05 4.84 -2.07
C GLY A 9 3.24 5.14 -0.58
N GLY A 10 3.24 6.42 -0.23
CA GLY A 10 3.67 6.87 1.09
C GLY A 10 5.19 6.84 1.26
N THR A 11 5.67 7.11 2.48
CA THR A 11 7.11 7.31 2.76
C THR A 11 7.99 6.11 2.41
N PHE A 12 7.40 4.91 2.37
CA PHE A 12 8.08 3.68 1.93
C PHE A 12 8.65 3.76 0.52
N ASP A 13 7.98 4.50 -0.39
CA ASP A 13 8.33 4.54 -1.81
C ASP A 13 8.66 5.98 -2.29
N LYS A 14 8.74 6.94 -1.36
CA LYS A 14 9.16 8.33 -1.64
C LYS A 14 10.66 8.38 -1.90
N HIS A 15 11.07 8.70 -3.13
CA HIS A 15 12.44 9.06 -3.47
C HIS A 15 12.56 10.59 -3.57
N TYR A 16 13.48 11.18 -2.81
CA TYR A 16 13.76 12.62 -2.90
C TYR A 16 14.74 12.86 -4.04
N ASP A 17 14.29 13.55 -5.09
CA ASP A 17 15.17 14.03 -6.15
C ASP A 17 15.89 15.29 -5.65
N GLU A 18 17.14 15.13 -5.20
CA GLU A 18 17.96 16.22 -4.68
C GLU A 18 18.27 17.31 -5.72
N ILE A 19 18.15 16.99 -7.02
CA ILE A 19 18.46 17.91 -8.12
C ILE A 19 17.24 18.79 -8.41
N GLN A 20 16.04 18.22 -8.39
CA GLN A 20 14.80 18.94 -8.66
C GLN A 20 14.08 19.45 -7.40
N GLY A 21 14.45 18.95 -6.22
CA GLY A 21 13.75 19.23 -4.96
C GLY A 21 12.34 18.63 -4.93
N THR A 22 12.09 17.58 -5.71
CA THR A 22 10.77 16.97 -5.88
C THR A 22 10.76 15.54 -5.36
N LEU A 23 9.60 15.10 -4.86
CA LEU A 23 9.39 13.72 -4.44
C LEU A 23 8.89 12.91 -5.65
N THR A 24 9.57 11.80 -5.94
CA THR A 24 9.22 10.89 -7.04
C THR A 24 8.99 9.49 -6.51
N PHE A 25 8.17 8.71 -7.23
CA PHE A 25 7.92 7.32 -6.92
C PHE A 25 8.20 6.51 -8.19
N LYS A 26 9.39 5.89 -8.28
CA LYS A 26 9.79 5.12 -9.48
C LYS A 26 9.57 3.63 -9.29
N ASP A 27 10.08 3.10 -8.19
CA ASP A 27 10.06 1.69 -7.84
C ASP A 27 9.73 1.55 -6.35
N THR A 28 9.25 0.37 -5.96
CA THR A 28 9.01 0.09 -4.54
C THR A 28 10.23 -0.52 -3.87
N HIS A 29 10.54 -0.07 -2.66
CA HIS A 29 11.64 -0.64 -1.85
C HIS A 29 11.26 -1.91 -1.09
N LEU A 30 9.99 -2.33 -1.16
CA LEU A 30 9.48 -3.47 -0.40
C LEU A 30 10.19 -4.81 -0.67
N PRO A 31 10.55 -5.19 -1.92
CA PRO A 31 11.29 -6.42 -2.16
C PRO A 31 12.61 -6.47 -1.38
N GLU A 32 13.38 -5.38 -1.38
CA GLU A 32 14.66 -5.27 -0.68
C GLU A 32 14.46 -5.29 0.84
N ILE A 33 13.45 -4.59 1.35
CA ILE A 33 13.10 -4.61 2.77
C ILE A 33 12.75 -6.03 3.23
N LEU A 34 11.95 -6.76 2.45
CA LEU A 34 11.54 -8.13 2.78
C LEU A 34 12.74 -9.10 2.82
N GLU A 35 13.71 -8.92 1.92
CA GLU A 35 14.96 -9.68 1.94
C GLU A 35 15.80 -9.35 3.17
N GLN A 36 15.98 -8.07 3.48
CA GLN A 36 16.78 -7.61 4.64
C GLN A 36 16.22 -8.11 5.98
N VAL A 37 14.89 -8.10 6.15
CA VAL A 37 14.24 -8.61 7.36
C VAL A 37 14.15 -10.14 7.39
N ARG A 38 14.66 -10.83 6.36
CA ARG A 38 14.63 -12.29 6.19
C ARG A 38 13.21 -12.84 6.30
N CYS A 39 12.25 -12.17 5.64
CA CYS A 39 10.87 -12.62 5.61
C CYS A 39 10.79 -13.98 4.89
N THR A 40 10.33 -15.01 5.61
CA THR A 40 10.14 -16.36 5.04
C THR A 40 8.69 -16.66 4.65
N LEU A 41 7.80 -15.67 4.83
CA LEU A 41 6.39 -15.80 4.47
C LEU A 41 6.23 -15.71 2.95
N GLU A 42 5.25 -16.45 2.42
CA GLU A 42 4.88 -16.35 1.02
C GLU A 42 4.08 -15.05 0.82
N VAL A 43 4.74 -14.06 0.21
CA VAL A 43 4.17 -12.74 -0.04
C VAL A 43 3.94 -12.57 -1.54
N LYS A 44 2.73 -12.12 -1.90
CA LYS A 44 2.42 -11.61 -3.23
C LYS A 44 2.36 -10.09 -3.15
N MET A 45 3.12 -9.42 -4.00
CA MET A 45 3.12 -7.96 -4.08
C MET A 45 2.25 -7.48 -5.25
N GLU A 46 1.56 -6.37 -5.04
CA GLU A 46 0.80 -5.67 -6.06
C GLU A 46 1.10 -4.18 -5.94
N LEU A 47 1.73 -3.63 -6.99
CA LEU A 47 1.82 -2.18 -7.15
C LEU A 47 0.46 -1.67 -7.61
N ASN A 48 -0.29 -1.07 -6.68
CA ASN A 48 -1.62 -0.55 -6.97
C ASN A 48 -1.52 0.89 -7.47
N GLN A 49 -0.76 1.71 -6.75
CA GLN A 49 -0.51 3.12 -7.05
C GLN A 49 0.75 3.59 -6.32
N LEU A 50 1.26 4.75 -6.69
CA LEU A 50 2.45 5.35 -6.09
C LEU A 50 2.23 6.86 -5.94
N ILE A 51 1.45 7.22 -4.91
CA ILE A 51 1.03 8.61 -4.69
C ILE A 51 1.27 9.05 -3.24
N ASP A 52 1.36 10.37 -3.05
CA ASP A 52 1.28 10.96 -1.71
C ASP A 52 -0.14 10.81 -1.18
N SER A 53 -0.31 10.48 0.10
CA SER A 53 -1.63 10.39 0.74
C SER A 53 -2.39 11.71 0.67
N LEU A 54 -1.68 12.86 0.70
CA LEU A 54 -2.32 14.17 0.58
C LEU A 54 -2.97 14.40 -0.80
N GLU A 55 -2.47 13.73 -1.84
CA GLU A 55 -3.01 13.79 -3.20
C GLU A 55 -4.01 12.66 -3.47
N MET A 56 -4.22 11.75 -2.52
CA MET A 56 -5.12 10.62 -2.69
C MET A 56 -6.58 11.08 -2.69
N GLY A 57 -7.27 10.84 -3.81
CA GLY A 57 -8.67 11.14 -4.02
C GLY A 57 -9.60 9.97 -3.68
N ARG A 58 -10.90 10.16 -3.90
CA ARG A 58 -11.92 9.12 -3.68
C ARG A 58 -11.69 7.92 -4.60
N ASP A 59 -11.38 8.17 -5.86
CA ASP A 59 -11.25 7.11 -6.86
C ASP A 59 -10.04 6.21 -6.57
N ASP A 60 -8.93 6.78 -6.11
CA ASP A 60 -7.75 6.04 -5.66
C ASP A 60 -8.09 5.07 -4.51
N ARG A 61 -8.85 5.55 -3.50
CA ARG A 61 -9.30 4.71 -2.39
C ARG A 61 -10.23 3.58 -2.85
N LEU A 62 -11.04 3.82 -3.87
CA LEU A 62 -11.87 2.79 -4.48
C LEU A 62 -11.03 1.77 -5.25
N GLN A 63 -9.94 2.18 -5.90
CA GLN A 63 -8.99 1.24 -6.52
C GLN A 63 -8.33 0.32 -5.49
N ILE A 64 -7.93 0.86 -4.33
CA ILE A 64 -7.41 0.07 -3.20
C ILE A 64 -8.45 -0.95 -2.71
N LEU A 65 -9.71 -0.52 -2.56
CA LEU A 65 -10.81 -1.40 -2.17
C LEU A 65 -11.04 -2.52 -3.20
N GLU A 66 -11.04 -2.19 -4.49
CA GLU A 66 -11.21 -3.18 -5.56
C GLU A 66 -10.05 -4.18 -5.61
N ALA A 67 -8.82 -3.72 -5.36
CA ALA A 67 -7.67 -4.61 -5.21
C ALA A 67 -7.86 -5.58 -4.02
N CYS A 68 -8.34 -5.08 -2.88
CA CYS A 68 -8.65 -5.92 -1.72
C CYS A 68 -9.72 -6.97 -2.02
N LYS A 69 -10.76 -6.63 -2.79
CA LYS A 69 -11.81 -7.56 -3.23
C LYS A 69 -11.28 -8.63 -4.18
N LYS A 70 -10.45 -8.25 -5.14
CA LYS A 70 -9.86 -9.15 -6.16
C LYS A 70 -8.78 -10.07 -5.60
N ALA A 71 -8.12 -9.68 -4.51
CA ALA A 71 -7.12 -10.51 -3.85
C ALA A 71 -7.73 -11.83 -3.37
N THR A 72 -7.10 -12.94 -3.72
CA THR A 72 -7.52 -14.28 -3.26
C THR A 72 -7.05 -14.55 -1.82
N GLU A 73 -6.04 -13.82 -1.36
CA GLU A 73 -5.53 -13.89 0.00
C GLU A 73 -6.53 -13.30 1.01
N ARG A 74 -6.63 -13.94 2.19
CA ARG A 74 -7.44 -13.43 3.32
C ARG A 74 -6.71 -12.40 4.18
N ARG A 75 -5.40 -12.27 4.02
CA ARG A 75 -4.54 -11.38 4.80
C ARG A 75 -3.85 -10.42 3.86
N ILE A 76 -4.10 -9.13 4.07
CA ILE A 76 -3.64 -8.05 3.22
C ILE A 76 -2.94 -7.01 4.10
N VAL A 77 -1.74 -6.62 3.69
CA VAL A 77 -1.04 -5.45 4.22
C VAL A 77 -1.05 -4.39 3.13
N ILE A 78 -1.36 -3.14 3.49
CA ILE A 78 -1.38 -2.01 2.57
C ILE A 78 -0.32 -1.02 3.04
N THR A 79 0.69 -0.73 2.22
CA THR A 79 1.60 0.39 2.50
C THR A 79 0.96 1.67 2.00
N HIS A 80 0.92 2.70 2.85
CA HIS A 80 0.14 3.91 2.63
C HIS A 80 0.76 5.11 3.37
N GLY A 81 0.65 6.31 2.82
CA GLY A 81 1.07 7.53 3.53
C GLY A 81 0.21 7.82 4.76
N THR A 82 0.79 8.37 5.84
CA THR A 82 0.10 8.49 7.13
C THR A 82 -0.97 9.59 7.16
N ASP A 83 -0.82 10.66 6.37
CA ASP A 83 -1.66 11.86 6.47
C ASP A 83 -3.16 11.61 6.27
N THR A 84 -3.52 10.75 5.30
CA THR A 84 -4.93 10.42 5.01
C THR A 84 -5.24 8.93 5.16
N MET A 85 -4.41 8.18 5.89
CA MET A 85 -4.56 6.72 6.05
C MET A 85 -5.92 6.35 6.66
N THR A 86 -6.42 7.16 7.58
CA THR A 86 -7.71 6.95 8.24
C THR A 86 -8.90 7.04 7.29
N GLU A 87 -8.81 7.87 6.25
CA GLU A 87 -9.86 8.00 5.23
C GLU A 87 -9.95 6.73 4.38
N THR A 88 -8.80 6.18 4.00
CA THR A 88 -8.72 4.90 3.29
C THR A 88 -9.21 3.76 4.18
N ALA A 89 -8.82 3.73 5.46
CA ALA A 89 -9.31 2.75 6.43
C ALA A 89 -10.83 2.80 6.59
N ARG A 90 -11.45 4.00 6.56
CA ARG A 90 -12.91 4.15 6.61
C ARG A 90 -13.60 3.50 5.40
N VAL A 91 -13.11 3.77 4.18
CA VAL A 91 -13.65 3.16 2.95
C VAL A 91 -13.58 1.63 3.00
N LEU A 92 -12.46 1.08 3.48
CA LEU A 92 -12.27 -0.37 3.62
C LEU A 92 -13.13 -0.98 4.72
N GLY A 93 -13.28 -0.28 5.85
CA GLY A 93 -14.12 -0.73 6.98
C GLY A 93 -15.60 -0.76 6.61
N GLU A 94 -16.10 0.26 5.91
CA GLU A 94 -17.48 0.32 5.41
C GLU A 94 -17.80 -0.79 4.42
N ALA A 95 -16.80 -1.31 3.69
CA ALA A 95 -16.99 -2.40 2.74
C ALA A 95 -17.20 -3.78 3.39
N GLY A 96 -16.88 -3.95 4.68
CA GLY A 96 -17.20 -5.15 5.46
C GLY A 96 -16.67 -6.47 4.87
N LEU A 97 -15.48 -6.46 4.26
CA LEU A 97 -14.89 -7.65 3.65
C LEU A 97 -14.54 -8.70 4.71
N ASP A 98 -14.82 -9.99 4.45
CA ASP A 98 -14.36 -11.11 5.31
C ASP A 98 -12.84 -11.40 5.11
N LYS A 99 -12.03 -10.38 5.37
CA LYS A 99 -10.57 -10.36 5.20
C LYS A 99 -9.92 -9.60 6.37
N VAL A 100 -8.70 -9.98 6.70
CA VAL A 100 -7.83 -9.23 7.62
C VAL A 100 -7.03 -8.25 6.77
N ILE A 101 -7.28 -6.96 6.97
CA ILE A 101 -6.61 -5.87 6.24
C ILE A 101 -5.91 -4.99 7.26
N VAL A 102 -4.61 -4.77 7.06
CA VAL A 102 -3.77 -3.92 7.91
C VAL A 102 -3.19 -2.82 7.03
N LEU A 103 -3.33 -1.56 7.45
CA LEU A 103 -2.65 -0.42 6.83
C LEU A 103 -1.39 -0.09 7.64
N THR A 104 -0.30 0.25 6.96
CA THR A 104 0.96 0.67 7.58
C THR A 104 1.60 1.77 6.74
N GLY A 105 2.37 2.65 7.37
CA GLY A 105 3.01 3.81 6.74
C GLY A 105 4.22 4.29 7.49
#